data_AF-A0A936Z317-F1
#
_entry.id   AF-A0A936Z317-F1
#
_cell.length_a   1.000
_cell.length_b   1.000
_cell.length_c   1.000
_cell.angle_alpha   90.00
_cell.angle_beta   90.00
_cell.angle_gamma   90.00
#
_symmetry.space_group_name_H-M   'P 1'
#
loop_
_entity.id
_entity.type
_entity.pdbx_description
1 polymer ?
#
loop_
_entity_poly.entity_id
_entity_poly.type
_entity_poly.pdbx_seq_one_letter_code
_entity_poly.pdbx_strand_id
1 'polypeptide(L)'
;MTQLMPIPRSSKLEGLPDPVRRASRTAALREAANSVATPTRSPSSLAAAAQQVLHSLTGKRVPRLGSLRERLQQSEATWSPAELDRALHALQEASAAVDFLPPRGGAFPLAEFHRQCAAVGAAARRLATTALHFIGRHAVDASTTRMLWAELLMESRSIHKRVRHGLAWLRNMEQELALRRQAATAPVSRQALQELARRGEALQDKLHAVEDFCGAARAARSLGTQVLDHRAALCRLLQDEVRPAGLTLQHQLQAMQEVAEARPPEPAELLAAIEARHALEVAVTRAVAELHHLEALQAELDTQLAWMQQKAKPLAEARSPGS
;
A
#
# COMPACT_ATOMS: atom_id res chain seq x y z
N MET A 1 -23.46 -53.26 -41.38
CA MET A 1 -22.52 -52.12 -41.41
C MET A 1 -22.74 -51.35 -40.11
N THR A 2 -21.85 -51.24 -39.13
CA THR A 2 -20.45 -51.65 -38.96
C THR A 2 -20.26 -51.79 -37.44
N GLN A 3 -19.93 -53.00 -36.98
CA GLN A 3 -19.59 -53.27 -35.57
C GLN A 3 -18.22 -52.64 -35.28
N LEU A 4 -18.14 -51.77 -34.28
CA LEU A 4 -16.86 -51.32 -33.71
C LEU A 4 -16.49 -52.22 -32.54
N MET A 5 -15.45 -53.03 -32.75
CA MET A 5 -14.82 -53.85 -31.73
C MET A 5 -14.13 -52.99 -30.65
N PRO A 6 -14.07 -53.45 -29.39
CA PRO A 6 -13.28 -52.81 -28.36
C PRO A 6 -11.79 -53.12 -28.52
N ILE A 7 -10.97 -52.07 -28.46
CA ILE A 7 -9.50 -52.15 -28.41
C ILE A 7 -9.08 -52.76 -27.06
N PRO A 8 -8.26 -53.81 -27.02
CA PRO A 8 -7.76 -54.37 -25.78
C PRO A 8 -6.74 -53.41 -25.14
N ARG A 9 -7.02 -52.97 -23.91
CA ARG A 9 -6.03 -52.34 -23.05
C ARG A 9 -5.00 -53.40 -22.66
N SER A 10 -3.81 -53.35 -23.25
CA SER A 10 -2.65 -54.10 -22.76
C SER A 10 -2.16 -53.45 -21.46
N SER A 11 -2.69 -53.97 -20.34
CA SER A 11 -2.05 -53.86 -19.03
C SER A 11 -0.87 -54.81 -19.00
N LYS A 12 0.34 -54.26 -19.07
CA LYS A 12 1.54 -54.88 -18.50
C LYS A 12 2.41 -53.78 -17.93
N LEU A 13 2.06 -53.34 -16.73
CA LEU A 13 2.97 -52.82 -15.69
C LEU A 13 2.23 -52.61 -14.35
N GLU A 14 1.07 -53.23 -14.13
CA GLU A 14 0.43 -53.31 -12.81
C GLU A 14 1.12 -54.39 -11.99
N GLY A 15 2.05 -53.98 -11.14
CA GLY A 15 2.75 -54.91 -10.25
C GLY A 15 3.98 -54.36 -9.53
N LEU A 16 4.15 -53.03 -9.45
CA LEU A 16 5.23 -52.44 -8.66
C LEU A 16 4.65 -51.37 -7.72
N PRO A 17 5.05 -51.35 -6.44
CA PRO A 17 4.55 -50.38 -5.47
C PRO A 17 4.89 -48.94 -5.92
N ASP A 18 3.91 -48.05 -5.75
CA ASP A 18 3.92 -46.63 -6.10
C ASP A 18 5.21 -45.83 -5.77
N PRO A 19 5.99 -46.12 -4.70
CA PRO A 19 7.30 -45.48 -4.48
C PRO A 19 8.32 -45.73 -5.59
N VAL A 20 8.31 -46.90 -6.24
CA VAL A 20 9.29 -47.25 -7.30
C VAL A 20 8.99 -46.49 -8.59
N ARG A 21 7.71 -46.32 -8.94
CA ARG A 21 7.29 -45.50 -10.09
C ARG A 21 7.65 -44.02 -9.91
N ARG A 22 7.47 -43.48 -8.70
CA ARG A 22 7.93 -42.11 -8.39
C ARG A 22 9.44 -41.98 -8.49
N ALA A 23 10.20 -42.94 -7.93
CA ALA A 23 11.65 -42.96 -7.99
C ALA A 23 12.19 -42.99 -9.44
N SER A 24 11.64 -43.86 -10.30
CA SER A 24 12.05 -43.96 -11.70
C SER A 24 11.66 -42.72 -12.52
N ARG A 25 10.53 -42.07 -12.22
CA ARG A 25 10.12 -40.81 -12.87
C ARG A 25 10.98 -39.63 -12.42
N THR A 26 11.38 -39.59 -11.15
CA THR A 26 12.33 -38.59 -10.64
C THR A 26 13.76 -38.83 -11.14
N ALA A 27 14.16 -40.08 -11.36
CA ALA A 27 15.45 -40.43 -11.94
C ALA A 27 15.50 -40.04 -13.43
N ALA A 28 14.48 -40.37 -14.22
CA ALA A 28 14.38 -39.98 -15.62
C ALA A 28 14.28 -38.45 -15.81
N LEU A 29 13.63 -37.72 -14.89
CA LEU A 29 13.64 -36.25 -14.87
C LEU A 29 15.00 -35.67 -14.47
N ARG A 30 15.76 -36.34 -13.58
CA ARG A 30 17.15 -35.97 -13.24
C ARG A 30 18.11 -36.22 -14.40
N GLU A 31 17.92 -37.31 -15.13
CA GLU A 31 18.74 -37.70 -16.27
C GLU A 31 18.44 -36.84 -17.51
N ALA A 32 17.17 -36.44 -17.71
CA ALA A 32 16.78 -35.41 -18.66
C ALA A 32 17.28 -34.01 -18.24
N ALA A 33 17.37 -33.71 -16.95
CA ALA A 33 17.95 -32.46 -16.45
C ALA A 33 19.49 -32.40 -16.61
N ASN A 34 20.16 -33.56 -16.60
CA ASN A 34 21.62 -33.68 -16.78
C ASN A 34 22.06 -33.78 -18.25
N SER A 35 21.14 -34.00 -19.19
CA SER A 35 21.45 -34.17 -20.64
C SER A 35 21.05 -32.98 -21.51
N VAL A 36 20.41 -31.95 -20.97
CA VAL A 36 20.29 -30.67 -21.66
C VAL A 36 21.55 -29.87 -21.39
N ALA A 37 22.59 -30.13 -22.19
CA ALA A 37 23.62 -29.14 -22.45
C ALA A 37 22.90 -27.90 -22.98
N THR A 38 22.59 -26.98 -22.07
CA THR A 38 22.02 -25.69 -22.44
C THR A 38 23.08 -25.06 -23.32
N PRO A 39 22.78 -24.70 -24.58
CA PRO A 39 23.79 -24.08 -25.43
C PRO A 39 24.34 -22.89 -24.66
N THR A 40 25.62 -22.96 -24.30
CA THR A 40 26.32 -21.91 -23.57
C THR A 40 26.29 -20.69 -24.48
N ARG A 41 25.34 -19.80 -24.21
CA ARG A 41 25.17 -18.56 -24.96
C ARG A 41 26.48 -17.80 -24.87
N SER A 42 27.00 -17.35 -26.02
CA SER A 42 28.20 -16.53 -26.04
C SER A 42 28.03 -15.26 -25.18
N PRO A 43 29.11 -14.66 -24.69
CA PRO A 43 29.04 -13.41 -23.93
C PRO A 43 28.29 -12.30 -24.67
N SER A 44 28.47 -12.21 -26.00
CA SER A 44 27.74 -11.25 -26.83
C SER A 44 26.23 -11.53 -26.91
N SER A 45 25.83 -12.80 -26.94
CA SER A 45 24.43 -13.21 -26.91
C SER A 45 23.77 -12.89 -25.57
N LEU A 46 24.50 -13.07 -24.46
CA LEU A 46 24.03 -12.70 -23.12
C LEU A 46 23.86 -11.18 -22.98
N ALA A 47 24.83 -10.38 -23.45
CA ALA A 47 24.73 -8.93 -23.49
C ALA A 47 23.52 -8.45 -24.33
N ALA A 48 23.31 -9.04 -25.49
CA ALA A 48 22.17 -8.72 -26.36
C ALA A 48 20.83 -9.07 -25.70
N ALA A 49 20.73 -10.23 -25.03
CA ALA A 49 19.54 -10.62 -24.30
C ALA A 49 19.23 -9.67 -23.12
N ALA A 50 20.27 -9.26 -22.37
CA ALA A 50 20.12 -8.28 -21.28
C ALA A 50 19.67 -6.91 -21.81
N GLN A 51 20.25 -6.45 -22.93
CA GLN A 51 19.83 -5.22 -23.62
C GLN A 51 18.37 -5.28 -24.07
N GLN A 52 17.92 -6.42 -24.62
CA GLN A 52 16.53 -6.60 -25.05
C GLN A 52 15.56 -6.56 -23.86
N VAL A 53 15.94 -7.17 -22.73
CA VAL A 53 15.18 -7.07 -21.47
C VAL A 53 15.10 -5.61 -21.03
N LEU A 54 16.24 -4.92 -20.94
CA LEU A 54 16.27 -3.52 -20.52
C LEU A 54 15.38 -2.65 -21.42
N HIS A 55 15.47 -2.80 -22.73
CA HIS A 55 14.65 -2.06 -23.69
C HIS A 55 13.14 -2.38 -23.53
N SER A 56 12.79 -3.64 -23.29
CA SER A 56 11.39 -4.01 -23.01
C SER A 56 10.87 -3.38 -21.71
N LEU A 57 11.72 -3.29 -20.69
CA LEU A 57 11.37 -2.72 -19.39
C LEU A 57 11.19 -1.20 -19.49
N THR A 58 12.20 -0.48 -19.99
CA THR A 58 12.16 1.00 -20.12
C THR A 58 11.17 1.45 -21.19
N GLY A 59 10.92 0.61 -22.20
CA GLY A 59 10.01 0.93 -23.30
C GLY A 59 8.52 0.93 -22.94
N LYS A 60 8.11 0.00 -22.07
CA LYS A 60 6.67 -0.26 -21.79
C LYS A 60 6.35 -0.32 -20.30
N ARG A 61 7.20 -0.97 -19.51
CA ARG A 61 6.87 -1.39 -18.14
C ARG A 61 7.12 -0.27 -17.12
N VAL A 62 8.26 0.42 -17.23
CA VAL A 62 8.58 1.61 -16.43
C VAL A 62 7.55 2.74 -16.66
N PRO A 63 7.20 3.10 -17.91
CA PRO A 63 6.12 4.07 -18.17
C PRO A 63 4.77 3.66 -17.56
N ARG A 64 4.41 2.37 -17.61
CA ARG A 64 3.18 1.87 -16.99
C ARG A 64 3.16 2.08 -15.49
N LEU A 65 4.27 1.81 -14.79
CA LEU A 65 4.40 2.14 -13.37
C LEU A 65 4.29 3.65 -13.11
N GLY A 66 4.86 4.48 -13.99
CA GLY A 66 4.73 5.94 -13.94
C GLY A 66 3.27 6.40 -14.04
N SER A 67 2.50 5.84 -14.97
CA SER A 67 1.07 6.13 -15.12
C SER A 67 0.24 5.64 -13.91
N LEU A 68 0.56 4.47 -13.35
CA LEU A 68 -0.11 3.99 -12.13
C LEU A 68 0.14 4.92 -10.94
N ARG A 69 1.39 5.39 -10.77
CA ARG A 69 1.77 6.39 -9.77
C ARG A 69 0.96 7.68 -9.94
N GLU A 70 0.78 8.18 -11.16
CA GLU A 70 -0.01 9.40 -11.42
C GLU A 70 -1.48 9.23 -11.06
N ARG A 71 -2.08 8.10 -11.45
CA ARG A 71 -3.47 7.78 -11.09
C ARG A 71 -3.64 7.67 -9.57
N LEU A 72 -2.67 7.08 -8.88
CA LEU A 72 -2.65 7.01 -7.42
C LEU A 72 -2.54 8.41 -6.80
N GLN A 73 -1.61 9.26 -7.26
CA GLN A 73 -1.49 10.64 -6.79
C GLN A 73 -2.79 11.44 -7.01
N GLN A 74 -3.45 11.26 -8.15
CA GLN A 74 -4.73 11.93 -8.42
C GLN A 74 -5.83 11.45 -7.47
N SER A 75 -5.87 10.15 -7.15
CA SER A 75 -6.81 9.61 -6.16
C SER A 75 -6.58 10.24 -4.79
N GLU A 76 -5.32 10.27 -4.34
CA GLU A 76 -4.94 10.78 -3.02
C GLU A 76 -5.05 12.31 -2.88
N ALA A 77 -4.82 13.08 -3.96
CA ALA A 77 -4.87 14.55 -3.95
C ALA A 77 -6.24 15.13 -3.55
N THR A 78 -7.28 14.30 -3.60
CA THR A 78 -8.64 14.72 -3.28
C THR A 78 -9.00 14.53 -1.81
N TRP A 79 -8.10 13.93 -1.02
CA TRP A 79 -8.25 13.73 0.41
C TRP A 79 -7.86 15.01 1.18
N SER A 80 -8.72 15.44 2.10
CA SER A 80 -8.44 16.56 3.01
C SER A 80 -8.98 16.24 4.42
N PRO A 81 -8.10 16.13 5.44
CA PRO A 81 -8.48 15.83 6.82
C PRO A 81 -8.97 17.06 7.60
N ALA A 82 -8.66 18.28 7.12
CA ALA A 82 -8.81 19.51 7.88
C ALA A 82 -10.23 19.81 8.36
N GLU A 83 -11.26 19.39 7.63
CA GLU A 83 -12.65 19.56 8.07
C GLU A 83 -13.02 18.61 9.21
N LEU A 84 -12.55 17.36 9.14
CA LEU A 84 -12.80 16.36 10.16
C LEU A 84 -12.06 16.72 11.44
N ASP A 85 -10.81 17.16 11.33
CA ASP A 85 -9.99 17.63 12.45
C ASP A 85 -10.67 18.79 13.20
N ARG A 86 -11.06 19.85 12.46
CA ARG A 86 -11.81 20.97 13.04
C ARG A 86 -13.12 20.57 13.69
N ALA A 87 -13.80 19.56 13.17
CA ALA A 87 -15.06 19.07 13.74
C ALA A 87 -14.83 18.28 15.04
N LEU A 88 -13.77 17.47 15.11
CA LEU A 88 -13.36 16.76 16.32
C LEU A 88 -12.95 17.74 17.42
N HIS A 89 -12.11 18.72 17.10
CA HIS A 89 -11.70 19.76 18.03
C HIS A 89 -12.88 20.60 18.53
N ALA A 90 -13.78 21.02 17.64
CA ALA A 90 -14.98 21.76 18.05
C ALA A 90 -15.88 20.94 19.01
N LEU A 91 -15.97 19.62 18.84
CA LEU A 91 -16.72 18.77 19.76
C LEU A 91 -16.02 18.65 21.12
N GLN A 92 -14.69 18.49 21.12
CA GLN A 92 -13.91 18.43 22.35
C GLN A 92 -13.99 19.74 23.14
N GLU A 93 -13.87 20.89 22.47
CA GLU A 93 -14.01 22.21 23.09
C GLU A 93 -15.41 22.41 23.66
N ALA A 94 -16.46 22.07 22.90
CA ALA A 94 -17.83 22.20 23.34
C ALA A 94 -18.14 21.29 24.55
N SER A 95 -17.63 20.05 24.55
CA SER A 95 -17.85 19.11 25.66
C SER A 95 -17.13 19.55 26.94
N ALA A 96 -15.89 20.03 26.81
CA ALA A 96 -15.10 20.51 27.94
C ALA A 96 -15.68 21.80 28.56
N ALA A 97 -16.35 22.62 27.76
CA ALA A 97 -16.98 23.86 28.20
C ALA A 97 -18.28 23.67 29.00
N VAL A 98 -18.83 22.44 29.06
CA VAL A 98 -20.02 22.16 29.86
C VAL A 98 -19.67 22.25 31.34
N ASP A 99 -20.27 23.21 32.03
CA ASP A 99 -20.14 23.38 33.47
C ASP A 99 -21.31 22.69 34.18
N PHE A 100 -20.97 21.74 35.05
CA PHE A 100 -21.92 20.96 35.83
C PHE A 100 -22.12 21.53 37.24
N LEU A 101 -21.38 22.57 37.64
CA LEU A 101 -21.39 23.09 39.02
C LEU A 101 -21.97 24.50 39.10
N PRO A 102 -22.85 24.79 40.08
CA PRO A 102 -23.23 26.16 40.36
C PRO A 102 -22.04 26.93 41.00
N PRO A 103 -21.90 28.24 40.72
CA PRO A 103 -20.95 29.07 41.45
C PRO A 103 -21.28 29.07 42.95
N ARG A 104 -20.26 29.06 43.82
CA ARG A 104 -20.41 28.88 45.28
C ARG A 104 -21.53 29.77 45.86
N GLY A 105 -22.62 29.13 46.30
CA GLY A 105 -23.77 29.79 46.96
C GLY A 105 -24.82 30.40 46.02
N GLY A 106 -24.69 30.24 44.70
CA GLY A 106 -25.61 30.76 43.69
C GLY A 106 -26.59 29.72 43.14
N ALA A 107 -27.63 30.20 42.44
CA ALA A 107 -28.53 29.36 41.67
C ALA A 107 -27.80 28.72 40.48
N PHE A 108 -28.26 27.54 40.05
CA PHE A 108 -27.76 26.88 38.85
C PHE A 108 -27.98 27.78 37.62
N PRO A 109 -26.93 28.08 36.82
CA PRO A 109 -27.03 29.03 35.72
C PRO A 109 -27.70 28.38 34.50
N LEU A 110 -29.01 28.15 34.59
CA LEU A 110 -29.80 27.39 33.60
C LEU A 110 -29.64 27.88 32.16
N ALA A 111 -29.67 29.20 31.94
CA ALA A 111 -29.51 29.79 30.61
C ALA A 111 -28.12 29.49 30.00
N GLU A 112 -27.08 29.50 30.83
CA GLU A 112 -25.72 29.18 30.42
C GLU A 112 -25.60 27.69 30.12
N PHE A 113 -26.13 26.83 30.99
CA PHE A 113 -26.17 25.38 30.77
C PHE A 113 -26.89 25.03 29.46
N HIS A 114 -28.04 25.65 29.19
CA HIS A 114 -28.76 25.46 27.91
C HIS A 114 -27.92 25.87 26.70
N ARG A 115 -27.20 26.98 26.79
CA ARG A 115 -26.29 27.44 25.73
C ARG A 115 -25.16 26.43 25.49
N GLN A 116 -24.56 25.91 26.55
CA GLN A 116 -23.49 24.92 26.47
C GLN A 116 -23.99 23.59 25.86
N CYS A 117 -25.14 23.09 26.29
CA CYS A 117 -25.77 21.90 25.70
C CYS A 117 -26.08 22.09 24.20
N ALA A 118 -26.57 23.27 23.82
CA ALA A 118 -26.82 23.59 22.41
C ALA A 118 -25.51 23.60 21.58
N ALA A 119 -24.41 24.09 22.15
CA ALA A 119 -23.09 24.08 21.52
C ALA A 119 -22.57 22.65 21.31
N VAL A 120 -22.69 21.77 22.32
CA VAL A 120 -22.34 20.33 22.19
C VAL A 120 -23.16 19.69 21.08
N GLY A 121 -24.48 19.90 21.07
CA GLY A 121 -25.36 19.35 20.03
C GLY A 121 -25.01 19.85 18.62
N ALA A 122 -24.64 21.14 18.48
CA ALA A 122 -24.21 21.71 17.21
C ALA A 122 -22.88 21.11 16.73
N ALA A 123 -21.90 20.97 17.62
CA ALA A 123 -20.62 20.36 17.31
C ALA A 123 -20.76 18.88 16.94
N ALA A 124 -21.59 18.13 17.67
CA ALA A 124 -21.87 16.71 17.39
C ALA A 124 -22.53 16.53 16.01
N ARG A 125 -23.50 17.39 15.64
CA ARG A 125 -24.11 17.37 14.30
C ARG A 125 -23.10 17.68 13.20
N ARG A 126 -22.26 18.70 13.41
CA ARG A 126 -21.19 19.04 12.46
C ARG A 126 -20.25 17.86 12.25
N LEU A 127 -19.78 17.24 13.33
CA LEU A 127 -18.94 16.05 13.25
C LEU A 127 -19.64 14.90 12.53
N ALA A 128 -20.91 14.63 12.84
CA ALA A 128 -21.66 13.57 12.16
C ALA A 128 -21.75 13.79 10.64
N THR A 129 -22.01 15.02 10.19
CA THR A 129 -22.03 15.37 8.76
C THR A 129 -20.66 15.16 8.10
N THR A 130 -19.60 15.68 8.72
CA THR A 130 -18.23 15.56 8.17
C THR A 130 -17.74 14.11 8.17
N ALA A 131 -18.00 13.37 9.25
CA ALA A 131 -17.67 11.95 9.35
C ALA A 131 -18.42 11.13 8.31
N LEU A 132 -19.72 11.39 8.08
CA LEU A 132 -20.50 10.71 7.05
C LEU A 132 -19.91 10.93 5.65
N HIS A 133 -19.50 12.16 5.34
CA HIS A 133 -18.83 12.47 4.08
C HIS A 133 -17.50 11.71 3.95
N PHE A 134 -16.67 11.72 5.00
CA PHE A 134 -15.40 11.00 5.05
C PHE A 134 -15.59 9.48 4.82
N ILE A 135 -16.52 8.87 5.55
CA ILE A 135 -16.84 7.43 5.45
C ILE A 135 -17.38 7.09 4.06
N GLY A 136 -18.33 7.88 3.56
CA GLY A 136 -18.94 7.66 2.24
C GLY A 136 -17.90 7.73 1.13
N ARG A 137 -17.01 8.72 1.19
CA ARG A 137 -15.89 8.85 0.26
C ARG A 137 -14.94 7.67 0.32
N HIS A 138 -14.51 7.27 1.53
CA HIS A 138 -13.64 6.10 1.70
C HIS A 138 -14.27 4.85 1.10
N ALA A 139 -15.57 4.62 1.30
CA ALA A 139 -16.27 3.47 0.74
C ALA A 139 -16.25 3.45 -0.80
N VAL A 140 -16.45 4.60 -1.44
CA VAL A 140 -16.42 4.74 -2.91
C VAL A 140 -15.00 4.55 -3.46
N ASP A 141 -14.03 5.24 -2.88
CA ASP A 141 -12.66 5.33 -3.44
C ASP A 141 -11.80 4.09 -3.11
N ALA A 142 -12.09 3.39 -2.02
CA ALA A 142 -11.24 2.31 -1.53
C ALA A 142 -11.14 1.13 -2.52
N SER A 143 -12.21 0.79 -3.24
CA SER A 143 -12.18 -0.32 -4.20
C SER A 143 -11.25 -0.03 -5.38
N THR A 144 -11.43 1.13 -6.02
CA THR A 144 -10.60 1.62 -7.13
C THR A 144 -9.15 1.80 -6.69
N THR A 145 -8.92 2.42 -5.54
CA THR A 145 -7.56 2.67 -5.01
C THR A 145 -6.85 1.35 -4.68
N ARG A 146 -7.52 0.37 -4.06
CA ARG A 146 -6.95 -0.97 -3.82
C ARG A 146 -6.58 -1.68 -5.11
N MET A 147 -7.41 -1.55 -6.15
CA MET A 147 -7.10 -2.12 -7.47
C MET A 147 -5.82 -1.50 -8.06
N LEU A 148 -5.67 -0.18 -8.00
CA LEU A 148 -4.46 0.51 -8.46
C LEU A 148 -3.20 0.03 -7.70
N TRP A 149 -3.29 -0.12 -6.38
CA TRP A 149 -2.20 -0.66 -5.57
C TRP A 149 -1.85 -2.12 -5.94
N ALA A 150 -2.86 -2.94 -6.25
CA ALA A 150 -2.66 -4.30 -6.71
C ALA A 150 -1.97 -4.33 -8.09
N GLU A 151 -2.39 -3.48 -9.03
CA GLU A 151 -1.74 -3.32 -10.33
C GLU A 151 -0.28 -2.88 -10.19
N LEU A 152 0.00 -1.91 -9.32
CA LEU A 152 1.36 -1.45 -9.03
C LEU A 152 2.24 -2.59 -8.48
N LEU A 153 1.71 -3.41 -7.57
CA LEU A 153 2.42 -4.56 -7.02
C LEU A 153 2.69 -5.63 -8.08
N MET A 154 1.69 -5.97 -8.91
CA MET A 154 1.85 -6.97 -9.96
C MET A 154 2.89 -6.53 -10.98
N GLU A 155 2.83 -5.26 -11.40
CA GLU A 155 3.73 -4.70 -12.38
C GLU A 155 5.18 -4.62 -11.83
N SER A 156 5.36 -4.14 -10.60
CA SER A 156 6.69 -4.09 -9.95
C SER A 156 7.31 -5.47 -9.75
N ARG A 157 6.52 -6.49 -9.37
CA ARG A 157 6.99 -7.89 -9.27
C ARG A 157 7.41 -8.46 -10.63
N SER A 158 6.64 -8.18 -11.68
CA SER A 158 6.94 -8.61 -13.04
C SER A 158 8.26 -8.02 -13.55
N ILE A 159 8.48 -6.73 -13.31
CA ILE A 159 9.73 -6.06 -13.67
C ILE A 159 10.91 -6.63 -12.87
N HIS A 160 10.77 -6.72 -11.55
CA HIS A 160 11.82 -7.26 -10.68
C HIS A 160 12.28 -8.66 -11.10
N LYS A 161 11.34 -9.55 -11.46
CA LYS A 161 11.69 -10.88 -11.99
C LYS A 161 12.56 -10.79 -13.25
N ARG A 162 12.19 -9.93 -14.20
CA ARG A 162 12.94 -9.74 -15.45
C ARG A 162 14.31 -9.13 -15.22
N VAL A 163 14.41 -8.15 -14.32
CA VAL A 163 15.68 -7.55 -13.92
C VAL A 163 16.63 -8.59 -13.34
N ARG A 164 16.15 -9.43 -12.40
CA ARG A 164 16.96 -10.51 -11.83
C ARG A 164 17.46 -11.51 -12.87
N HIS A 165 16.65 -11.84 -13.87
CA HIS A 165 17.10 -12.67 -14.99
C HIS A 165 18.19 -11.98 -15.82
N GLY A 166 18.02 -10.70 -16.15
CA GLY A 166 19.04 -9.92 -16.87
C GLY A 166 20.37 -9.83 -16.10
N LEU A 167 20.31 -9.52 -14.81
CA LEU A 167 21.50 -9.47 -13.93
C LEU A 167 22.18 -10.84 -13.79
N ALA A 168 21.42 -11.94 -13.77
CA ALA A 168 21.99 -13.27 -13.80
C ALA A 168 22.74 -13.57 -15.12
N TRP A 169 22.20 -13.13 -16.26
CA TRP A 169 22.89 -13.27 -17.55
C TRP A 169 24.17 -12.44 -17.62
N LEU A 170 24.18 -11.22 -17.09
CA LEU A 170 25.39 -10.38 -17.06
C LEU A 170 26.47 -10.96 -16.15
N ARG A 171 26.12 -11.52 -14.99
CA ARG A 171 27.08 -12.23 -14.13
C ARG A 171 27.69 -13.46 -14.81
N ASN A 172 26.88 -14.25 -15.54
CA ASN A 172 27.40 -15.39 -16.30
C ASN A 172 28.34 -14.91 -17.43
N MET A 173 27.98 -13.82 -18.09
CA MET A 173 28.81 -13.20 -19.13
C MET A 173 30.15 -12.73 -18.55
N GLU A 174 30.18 -12.07 -17.40
CA GLU A 174 31.41 -11.62 -16.73
C GLU A 174 32.35 -12.77 -16.39
N GLN A 175 31.81 -13.87 -15.85
CA GLN A 175 32.57 -15.09 -15.57
C GLN A 175 33.21 -15.65 -16.84
N GLU A 176 32.43 -15.72 -17.93
CA GLU A 176 32.94 -16.22 -19.21
C GLU A 176 33.96 -15.27 -19.86
N LEU A 177 33.77 -13.96 -19.74
CA LEU A 177 34.75 -12.96 -20.19
C LEU A 177 36.06 -13.06 -19.42
N ALA A 178 36.02 -13.31 -18.10
CA ALA A 178 37.21 -13.50 -17.28
C ALA A 178 38.03 -14.71 -17.75
N LEU A 179 37.38 -15.85 -18.01
CA LEU A 179 38.03 -17.05 -18.56
C LEU A 179 38.65 -16.79 -19.94
N ARG A 180 37.90 -16.14 -20.85
CA ARG A 180 38.37 -15.83 -22.20
C ARG A 180 39.53 -14.83 -22.22
N ARG A 181 39.59 -13.89 -21.27
CA ARG A 181 40.71 -12.94 -21.12
C ARG A 181 42.01 -13.64 -20.75
N GLN A 182 41.96 -14.65 -19.89
CA GLN A 182 43.14 -15.44 -19.51
C GLN A 182 43.70 -16.22 -20.72
N ALA A 183 42.83 -16.66 -21.63
CA ALA A 183 43.21 -17.38 -22.84
C ALA A 183 43.59 -16.48 -24.04
N ALA A 184 43.29 -15.18 -24.00
CA ALA A 184 43.47 -14.28 -25.14
C ALA A 184 44.92 -13.81 -25.30
N THR A 185 45.61 -14.33 -26.32
CA THR A 185 47.00 -13.95 -26.64
C THR A 185 47.08 -12.70 -27.52
N ALA A 186 46.14 -12.51 -28.44
CA ALA A 186 46.12 -11.39 -29.39
C ALA A 186 45.60 -10.08 -28.75
N PRO A 187 46.26 -8.93 -28.99
CA PRO A 187 45.86 -7.64 -28.41
C PRO A 187 44.47 -7.17 -28.86
N VAL A 188 44.11 -7.38 -30.13
CA VAL A 188 42.78 -7.03 -30.67
C VAL A 188 41.67 -7.80 -29.95
N SER A 189 41.88 -9.10 -29.66
CA SER A 189 40.92 -9.92 -28.91
C SER A 189 40.76 -9.44 -27.47
N ARG A 190 41.85 -9.02 -26.81
CA ARG A 190 41.78 -8.45 -25.45
C ARG A 190 40.97 -7.15 -25.43
N GLN A 191 41.19 -6.28 -26.41
CA GLN A 191 40.44 -5.01 -26.52
C GLN A 191 38.94 -5.26 -26.74
N ALA A 192 38.57 -6.20 -27.62
CA ALA A 192 37.17 -6.55 -27.83
C ALA A 192 36.48 -7.12 -26.56
N LEU A 193 37.19 -7.94 -25.79
CA LEU A 193 36.70 -8.47 -24.50
C LEU A 193 36.62 -7.40 -23.40
N GLN A 194 37.46 -6.36 -23.45
CA GLN A 194 37.37 -5.22 -22.55
C GLN A 194 36.13 -4.38 -22.87
N GLU A 195 35.90 -4.07 -24.14
CA GLU A 195 34.73 -3.29 -24.57
C GLU A 195 33.42 -4.00 -24.25
N LEU A 196 33.36 -5.32 -24.48
CA LEU A 196 32.17 -6.10 -24.15
C LEU A 196 31.87 -6.13 -22.64
N ALA A 197 32.90 -6.13 -21.79
CA ALA A 197 32.68 -6.03 -20.34
C ALA A 197 32.22 -4.65 -19.90
N ARG A 198 32.81 -3.57 -20.44
CA ARG A 198 32.34 -2.19 -20.17
C ARG A 198 30.87 -2.03 -20.53
N ARG A 199 30.45 -2.61 -21.66
CA ARG A 199 29.04 -2.66 -22.05
C ARG A 199 28.20 -3.46 -21.06
N GLY A 200 28.74 -4.56 -20.53
CA GLY A 200 28.13 -5.36 -19.48
C GLY A 200 27.87 -4.58 -18.20
N GLU A 201 28.89 -3.90 -17.70
CA GLU A 201 28.84 -3.02 -16.51
C GLU A 201 27.76 -1.94 -16.71
N ALA A 202 27.78 -1.25 -17.84
CA ALA A 202 26.78 -0.22 -18.15
C ALA A 202 25.34 -0.77 -18.24
N LEU A 203 25.15 -2.02 -18.67
CA LEU A 203 23.86 -2.70 -18.66
C LEU A 203 23.42 -3.08 -17.24
N GLN A 204 24.37 -3.52 -16.41
CA GLN A 204 24.13 -3.85 -15.02
C GLN A 204 23.68 -2.64 -14.21
N ASP A 205 24.36 -1.49 -14.36
CA ASP A 205 24.00 -0.24 -13.71
C ASP A 205 22.56 0.18 -14.05
N LYS A 206 22.19 0.08 -15.33
CA LYS A 206 20.83 0.39 -15.79
C LYS A 206 19.79 -0.58 -15.25
N LEU A 207 20.12 -1.87 -15.15
CA LEU A 207 19.23 -2.87 -14.55
C LEU A 207 19.05 -2.65 -13.05
N HIS A 208 20.10 -2.27 -12.32
CA HIS A 208 20.00 -1.87 -10.91
C HIS A 208 19.16 -0.60 -10.73
N ALA A 209 19.30 0.40 -11.61
CA ALA A 209 18.42 1.58 -11.55
C ALA A 209 16.93 1.22 -11.73
N VAL A 210 16.62 0.24 -12.59
CA VAL A 210 15.24 -0.29 -12.71
C VAL A 210 14.82 -1.08 -11.46
N GLU A 211 15.74 -1.81 -10.83
CA GLU A 211 15.50 -2.52 -9.58
C GLU A 211 15.14 -1.57 -8.44
N ASP A 212 15.90 -0.48 -8.28
CA ASP A 212 15.65 0.58 -7.30
C ASP A 212 14.27 1.21 -7.49
N PHE A 213 13.90 1.51 -8.74
CA PHE A 213 12.58 2.03 -9.07
C PHE A 213 11.46 1.06 -8.67
N CYS A 214 11.67 -0.25 -8.83
CA CYS A 214 10.73 -1.26 -8.35
C CYS A 214 10.73 -1.40 -6.82
N GLY A 215 11.87 -1.13 -6.17
CA GLY A 215 11.96 -0.98 -4.72
C GLY A 215 11.05 0.14 -4.22
N ALA A 216 11.17 1.33 -4.82
CA ALA A 216 10.33 2.49 -4.49
C ALA A 216 8.84 2.21 -4.72
N ALA A 217 8.46 1.54 -5.81
CA ALA A 217 7.07 1.15 -6.07
C ALA A 217 6.50 0.22 -4.98
N ARG A 218 7.30 -0.72 -4.47
CA ARG A 218 6.89 -1.63 -3.39
C ARG A 218 6.77 -0.90 -2.05
N ALA A 219 7.69 0.03 -1.76
CA ALA A 219 7.62 0.88 -0.57
C ALA A 219 6.35 1.74 -0.58
N ALA A 220 6.08 2.44 -1.70
CA ALA A 220 4.85 3.21 -1.88
C ALA A 220 3.59 2.35 -1.71
N ARG A 221 3.57 1.13 -2.26
CA ARG A 221 2.45 0.19 -2.04
C ARG A 221 2.27 -0.20 -0.57
N SER A 222 3.38 -0.39 0.16
CA SER A 222 3.32 -0.73 1.58
C SER A 222 2.65 0.39 2.37
N LEU A 223 3.09 1.62 2.18
CA LEU A 223 2.50 2.81 2.79
C LEU A 223 1.05 3.01 2.35
N GLY A 224 0.75 2.89 1.06
CA GLY A 224 -0.61 3.00 0.54
C GLY A 224 -1.58 1.98 1.14
N THR A 225 -1.10 0.77 1.47
CA THR A 225 -1.91 -0.22 2.19
C THR A 225 -2.15 0.23 3.63
N GLN A 226 -1.12 0.70 4.33
CA GLN A 226 -1.24 1.23 5.70
C GLN A 226 -2.21 2.41 5.76
N VAL A 227 -2.09 3.38 4.85
CA VAL A 227 -3.01 4.53 4.74
C VAL A 227 -4.46 4.07 4.61
N LEU A 228 -4.74 3.07 3.76
CA LEU A 228 -6.09 2.53 3.61
C LEU A 228 -6.60 1.81 4.86
N ASP A 229 -5.73 1.08 5.55
CA ASP A 229 -6.07 0.36 6.79
C ASP A 229 -6.36 1.35 7.94
N HIS A 230 -5.56 2.40 8.08
CA HIS A 230 -5.74 3.48 9.05
C HIS A 230 -6.98 4.33 8.74
N ARG A 231 -7.27 4.63 7.46
CA ARG A 231 -8.55 5.25 7.07
C ARG A 231 -9.75 4.40 7.50
N ALA A 232 -9.68 3.09 7.31
CA ALA A 232 -10.73 2.17 7.73
C ALA A 232 -10.84 2.10 9.27
N ALA A 233 -9.72 2.15 10.00
CA ALA A 233 -9.70 2.21 11.46
C ALA A 233 -10.35 3.50 11.98
N LEU A 234 -10.02 4.65 11.40
CA LEU A 234 -10.65 5.92 11.73
C LEU A 234 -12.16 5.90 11.43
N CYS A 235 -12.59 5.31 10.31
CA CYS A 235 -14.01 5.14 10.02
C CYS A 235 -14.74 4.36 11.13
N ARG A 236 -14.17 3.24 11.58
CA ARG A 236 -14.72 2.45 12.68
C ARG A 236 -14.74 3.23 13.98
N LEU A 237 -13.65 3.91 14.32
CA LEU A 237 -13.55 4.72 15.54
C LEU A 237 -14.63 5.82 15.59
N LEU A 238 -14.87 6.50 14.46
CA LEU A 238 -15.93 7.50 14.34
C LEU A 238 -17.34 6.89 14.47
N GLN A 239 -17.57 5.72 13.87
CA GLN A 239 -18.89 5.06 13.84
C GLN A 239 -19.23 4.34 15.14
N ASP A 240 -18.27 3.63 15.72
CA ASP A 240 -18.46 2.64 16.76
C ASP A 240 -18.14 3.18 18.16
N GLU A 241 -17.34 4.26 18.25
CA GLU A 241 -16.94 4.84 19.54
C GLU A 241 -17.41 6.30 19.67
N VAL A 242 -16.97 7.18 18.77
CA VAL A 242 -17.23 8.63 18.89
C VAL A 242 -18.72 8.94 18.76
N ARG A 243 -19.39 8.39 17.75
CA ARG A 243 -20.82 8.62 17.55
C ARG A 243 -21.66 8.11 18.73
N PRO A 244 -21.52 6.85 19.21
CA PRO A 244 -22.26 6.38 20.38
C PRO A 244 -21.98 7.20 21.63
N ALA A 245 -20.71 7.54 21.91
CA ALA A 245 -20.37 8.38 23.06
C ALA A 245 -21.01 9.77 22.98
N GLY A 246 -21.02 10.38 21.79
CA GLY A 246 -21.67 11.67 21.56
C GLY A 246 -23.19 11.62 21.75
N LEU A 247 -23.84 10.55 21.29
CA LEU A 247 -25.27 10.31 21.51
C LEU A 247 -25.59 10.11 22.99
N THR A 248 -24.79 9.34 23.71
CA THR A 248 -24.95 9.14 25.15
C THR A 248 -24.86 10.46 25.90
N LEU A 249 -23.82 11.26 25.65
CA LEU A 249 -23.67 12.58 26.27
C LEU A 249 -24.87 13.48 25.94
N GLN A 250 -25.28 13.54 24.66
CA GLN A 250 -26.42 14.37 24.26
C GLN A 250 -27.71 13.96 24.99
N HIS A 251 -27.93 12.66 25.18
CA HIS A 251 -29.10 12.14 25.89
C HIS A 251 -29.08 12.52 27.37
N GLN A 252 -27.92 12.40 28.04
CA GLN A 252 -27.77 12.83 29.43
C GLN A 252 -27.97 14.34 29.60
N LEU A 253 -27.37 15.15 28.71
CA LEU A 253 -27.54 16.60 28.74
C LEU A 253 -28.99 17.00 28.50
N GLN A 254 -29.69 16.38 27.55
CA GLN A 254 -31.10 16.65 27.29
C GLN A 254 -31.98 16.32 28.50
N ALA A 255 -31.79 15.14 29.10
CA ALA A 255 -32.56 14.74 30.30
C ALA A 255 -32.34 15.73 31.45
N MET A 256 -31.10 16.21 31.64
CA MET A 256 -30.81 17.25 32.63
C MET A 256 -31.49 18.58 32.31
N GLN A 257 -31.52 19.01 31.04
CA GLN A 257 -32.21 20.25 30.63
C GLN A 257 -33.71 20.19 30.90
N GLU A 258 -34.35 19.05 30.64
CA GLU A 258 -35.79 18.86 30.84
C GLU A 258 -36.21 18.98 32.31
N VAL A 259 -35.32 18.63 33.25
CA VAL A 259 -35.62 18.63 34.69
C VAL A 259 -35.06 19.86 35.42
N ALA A 260 -34.06 20.54 34.84
CA ALA A 260 -33.36 21.66 35.47
C ALA A 260 -34.23 22.91 35.70
N GLU A 261 -35.37 23.04 35.04
CA GLU A 261 -36.38 24.09 35.33
C GLU A 261 -37.17 23.82 36.62
N ALA A 262 -37.37 22.54 36.97
CA ALA A 262 -38.21 22.12 38.09
C ALA A 262 -37.41 21.89 39.37
N ARG A 263 -36.17 21.39 39.25
CA ARG A 263 -35.29 21.12 40.40
C ARG A 263 -33.81 21.20 40.01
N PRO A 264 -32.91 21.42 40.98
CA PRO A 264 -31.49 21.22 40.73
C PRO A 264 -31.19 19.77 40.28
N PRO A 265 -30.14 19.56 39.47
CA PRO A 265 -29.73 18.23 39.04
C PRO A 265 -29.25 17.40 40.23
N GLU A 266 -29.63 16.13 40.24
CA GLU A 266 -29.25 15.18 41.28
C GLU A 266 -27.80 14.71 41.09
N PRO A 267 -27.09 14.33 42.17
CA PRO A 267 -25.70 13.85 42.06
C PRO A 267 -25.51 12.69 41.08
N ALA A 268 -26.50 11.79 40.96
CA ALA A 268 -26.45 10.67 40.02
C ALA A 268 -26.53 11.12 38.55
N GLU A 269 -27.34 12.14 38.25
CA GLU A 269 -27.47 12.72 36.91
C GLU A 269 -26.18 13.43 36.50
N LEU A 270 -25.60 14.19 37.43
CA LEU A 270 -24.31 14.86 37.24
C LEU A 270 -23.19 13.84 36.98
N LEU A 271 -23.14 12.77 37.78
CA LEU A 271 -22.14 11.71 37.59
C LEU A 271 -22.30 11.04 36.23
N ALA A 272 -23.52 10.68 35.82
CA ALA A 272 -23.78 10.08 34.52
C ALA A 272 -23.36 10.98 33.35
N ALA A 273 -23.62 12.29 33.44
CA ALA A 273 -23.21 13.25 32.42
C ALA A 273 -21.68 13.46 32.38
N ILE A 274 -21.02 13.47 33.54
CA ILE A 274 -19.56 13.55 33.65
C ILE A 274 -18.90 12.31 33.06
N GLU A 275 -19.42 11.11 33.37
CA GLU A 275 -18.94 9.84 32.81
C GLU A 275 -19.13 9.79 31.28
N ALA A 276 -20.30 10.21 30.79
CA ALA A 276 -20.58 10.30 29.36
C ALA A 276 -19.66 11.30 28.66
N ARG A 277 -19.40 12.46 29.27
CA ARG A 277 -18.43 13.45 28.76
C ARG A 277 -17.03 12.85 28.69
N HIS A 278 -16.58 12.20 29.75
CA HIS A 278 -15.26 11.60 29.80
C HIS A 278 -15.09 10.50 28.73
N ALA A 279 -16.10 9.64 28.56
CA ALA A 279 -16.09 8.62 27.52
C ALA A 279 -15.98 9.24 26.11
N LEU A 280 -16.70 10.34 25.85
CA LEU A 280 -16.59 11.08 24.60
C LEU A 280 -15.21 11.69 24.40
N GLU A 281 -14.65 12.35 25.43
CA GLU A 281 -13.31 12.95 25.37
C GLU A 281 -12.23 11.92 25.05
N VAL A 282 -12.30 10.73 25.66
CA VAL A 282 -11.39 9.61 25.36
C VAL A 282 -11.53 9.17 23.91
N ALA A 283 -12.76 8.97 23.41
CA ALA A 283 -13.01 8.55 22.03
C ALA A 283 -12.54 9.59 21.00
N VAL A 284 -12.82 10.88 21.25
CA VAL A 284 -12.40 12.00 20.39
C VAL A 284 -10.88 12.14 20.39
N THR A 285 -10.23 12.05 21.55
CA THR A 285 -8.76 12.11 21.65
C THR A 285 -8.10 11.00 20.83
N ARG A 286 -8.64 9.78 20.90
CA ARG A 286 -8.17 8.66 20.06
C ARG A 286 -8.39 8.94 18.58
N ALA A 287 -9.53 9.54 18.20
CA ALA A 287 -9.82 9.87 16.80
C ALA A 287 -8.90 10.94 16.23
N VAL A 288 -8.59 11.97 17.02
CA VAL A 288 -7.60 13.01 16.67
C VAL A 288 -6.20 12.40 16.51
N ALA A 289 -5.78 11.54 17.44
CA ALA A 289 -4.48 10.87 17.34
C ALA A 289 -4.37 9.99 16.08
N GLU A 290 -5.42 9.23 15.76
CA GLU A 290 -5.49 8.42 14.54
C GLU A 290 -5.47 9.29 13.27
N LEU A 291 -6.16 10.45 13.28
CA LEU A 291 -6.16 11.39 12.17
C LEU A 291 -4.77 11.99 11.91
N HIS A 292 -4.06 12.44 12.96
CA HIS A 292 -2.70 12.95 12.83
C HIS A 292 -1.73 11.86 12.36
N HIS A 293 -1.89 10.62 12.82
CA HIS A 293 -1.07 9.51 12.33
C HIS A 293 -1.31 9.26 10.83
N LEU A 294 -2.58 9.30 10.40
CA LEU A 294 -2.96 9.17 9.00
C LEU A 294 -2.39 10.31 8.13
N GLU A 295 -2.38 11.55 8.62
CA GLU A 295 -1.74 12.69 7.96
C GLU A 295 -0.24 12.48 7.74
N ALA A 296 0.46 12.00 8.77
CA ALA A 296 1.89 11.69 8.67
C ALA A 296 2.16 10.59 7.64
N LEU A 297 1.37 9.52 7.65
CA LEU A 297 1.47 8.44 6.66
C LEU A 297 1.18 8.93 5.24
N GLN A 298 0.21 9.83 5.08
CA GLN A 298 -0.11 10.43 3.77
C GLN A 298 1.07 11.26 3.25
N ALA A 299 1.67 12.10 4.09
CA ALA A 299 2.84 12.90 3.70
C ALA A 299 4.04 12.02 3.31
N GLU A 300 4.24 10.91 4.02
CA GLU A 300 5.27 9.93 3.67
C GLU A 300 4.96 9.24 2.33
N LEU A 301 3.70 8.86 2.10
CA LEU A 301 3.25 8.28 0.83
C LEU A 301 3.49 9.24 -0.34
N ASP A 302 3.14 10.50 -0.19
CA ASP A 302 3.35 11.53 -1.21
C ASP A 302 4.84 11.71 -1.52
N THR A 303 5.68 11.70 -0.48
CA THR A 303 7.15 11.72 -0.62
C THR A 303 7.65 10.51 -1.41
N GLN A 304 7.15 9.29 -1.12
CA GLN A 304 7.53 8.09 -1.86
C GLN A 304 7.05 8.11 -3.31
N LEU A 305 5.85 8.61 -3.58
CA LEU A 305 5.34 8.75 -4.95
C LEU A 305 6.14 9.79 -5.75
N ALA A 306 6.57 10.88 -5.11
CA ALA A 306 7.48 11.86 -5.72
C ALA A 306 8.88 11.25 -5.97
N TRP A 307 9.40 10.48 -5.03
CA TRP A 307 10.67 9.78 -5.18
C TRP A 307 10.66 8.80 -6.36
N MET A 308 9.57 8.03 -6.52
CA MET A 308 9.39 7.18 -7.70
C MET A 308 9.48 7.98 -9.01
N GLN A 309 8.87 9.17 -9.07
CA GLN A 309 8.94 10.03 -10.25
C GLN A 309 10.38 10.45 -10.54
N GLN A 310 11.16 10.83 -9.53
CA GLN A 310 12.56 11.19 -9.68
C GLN A 310 13.40 10.02 -10.22
N LYS A 311 13.17 8.80 -9.71
CA LYS A 311 13.84 7.58 -10.19
C LYS A 311 13.46 7.18 -11.62
N ALA A 312 12.28 7.54 -12.08
CA ALA A 312 11.83 7.25 -13.43
C ALA A 312 12.47 8.13 -14.51
N LYS A 313 12.86 9.38 -14.18
CA LYS A 313 13.46 10.35 -15.14
C LYS A 313 14.68 9.81 -15.90
N PRO A 314 15.75 9.32 -15.25
CA PRO A 314 16.93 8.83 -15.97
C PRO A 314 16.63 7.58 -16.81
N LEU A 315 15.64 6.77 -16.42
CA LEU A 315 15.21 5.60 -17.17
C LEU A 315 14.44 5.96 -18.45
N ALA A 316 13.79 7.13 -18.47
CA ALA A 316 13.11 7.67 -19.64
C ALA A 316 14.11 8.34 -20.61
N GLU A 317 15.09 9.08 -20.09
CA GLU A 317 16.15 9.74 -20.87
C GLU A 317 17.09 8.74 -21.55
N ALA A 318 17.32 7.57 -20.93
CA ALA A 318 18.05 6.46 -21.54
C ALA A 318 17.39 5.86 -22.81
N ARG A 319 16.18 6.32 -23.19
CA ARG A 319 15.50 5.97 -24.45
C ARG A 319 15.92 6.86 -25.62
N SER A 320 16.62 7.96 -25.37
CA SER A 320 17.15 8.87 -26.40
C SER A 320 18.66 8.66 -26.58
N PRO A 321 19.11 7.61 -27.30
CA PRO A 321 20.40 7.71 -27.95
C PRO A 321 20.28 8.80 -29.02
N GLY A 322 21.27 9.68 -29.14
CA GLY A 322 21.26 10.88 -29.98
C GLY A 322 20.55 10.71 -31.33
N SER A 323 19.67 11.68 -31.61
CA SER A 323 19.46 12.17 -32.97
C SER A 323 20.75 12.73 -33.53
#